data_AF-A0A831SJH9-F1
#
_entry.id   AF-A0A831SJH9-F1
#
_cell.length_a   1.000
_cell.length_b   1.000
_cell.length_c   1.000
_cell.angle_alpha   90.00
_cell.angle_beta   90.00
_cell.angle_gamma   90.00
#
_symmetry.space_group_name_H-M   'P 1'
#
loop_
_entity.id
_entity.type
_entity.pdbx_description
1 polymer ?
#
loop_
_entity_poly.entity_id
_entity_poly.type
_entity_poly.pdbx_seq_one_letter_code
_entity_poly.pdbx_strand_id
1 'polypeptide(L)'
;ASYPFTTQSIYVGHREEKINHNIIQYQLIDTPGLLDRPLEKRNKIEKQAIAALAHLADLIIFILDPTEHCGYSMEEQRNLLNRVRRMFSSVPLIVVENKADIIKRKSPHIKISCTTGDGIQNLLKKIREILENSKS
;
A
#
# COMPACT_ATOMS: atom_id res chain seq x y z
N ALA A 1 -3.91 -32.77 8.88
CA ALA A 1 -4.51 -31.51 9.39
C ALA A 1 -4.54 -30.52 8.24
N SER A 2 -5.73 -30.06 7.86
CA SER A 2 -5.94 -29.14 6.74
C SER A 2 -5.32 -27.79 7.08
N TYR A 3 -4.18 -27.48 6.47
CA TYR A 3 -3.51 -26.19 6.59
C TYR A 3 -4.31 -25.21 5.73
N PRO A 4 -4.90 -24.14 6.28
CA PRO A 4 -5.71 -23.21 5.50
C PRO A 4 -4.78 -22.32 4.66
N PHE A 5 -4.27 -22.89 3.57
CA PHE A 5 -3.94 -22.12 2.38
C PHE A 5 -5.26 -21.75 1.72
N THR A 6 -5.81 -20.60 2.06
CA THR A 6 -6.88 -19.99 1.27
C THR A 6 -6.32 -18.71 0.66
N THR A 7 -5.65 -18.88 -0.49
CA THR A 7 -5.34 -17.84 -1.50
C THR A 7 -4.90 -16.48 -0.95
N GLN A 8 -3.68 -16.42 -0.41
CA GLN A 8 -2.90 -15.18 -0.25
C GLN A 8 -2.15 -14.86 -1.54
N SER A 9 -2.87 -14.84 -2.67
CA SER A 9 -2.29 -14.49 -3.96
C SER A 9 -1.88 -13.01 -3.90
N ILE A 10 -0.58 -12.74 -3.96
CA ILE A 10 -0.11 -11.37 -4.19
C ILE A 10 -0.62 -10.99 -5.59
N TYR A 11 -1.56 -10.04 -5.67
CA TYR A 11 -2.04 -9.57 -6.96
C TYR A 11 -1.06 -8.54 -7.49
N VAL A 12 -0.44 -8.87 -8.62
CA VAL A 12 0.54 -8.01 -9.26
C VAL A 12 -0.06 -7.43 -10.53
N GLY A 13 -0.43 -6.16 -10.47
CA GLY A 13 -0.83 -5.38 -11.64
C GLY A 13 0.40 -4.76 -12.30
N HIS A 14 0.55 -4.95 -13.60
CA HIS A 14 1.58 -4.26 -14.38
C HIS A 14 0.92 -3.13 -15.19
N ARG A 15 1.48 -1.94 -15.08
CA ARG A 15 1.10 -0.79 -15.90
C ARG A 15 2.37 -0.20 -16.49
N GLU A 16 2.37 0.01 -17.80
CA GLU A 16 3.44 0.74 -18.47
C GLU A 16 2.91 2.13 -18.82
N GLU A 17 3.62 3.17 -18.40
CA GLU A 17 3.35 4.53 -18.82
C GLU A 17 4.60 5.09 -19.50
N LYS A 18 4.40 5.64 -20.69
CA LYS A 18 5.47 6.33 -21.40
C LYS A 18 5.46 7.79 -20.98
N ILE A 19 6.47 8.18 -20.20
CA ILE A 19 6.67 9.58 -19.81
C ILE A 19 7.90 10.09 -20.57
N ASN A 20 7.68 11.09 -21.44
CA ASN A 20 8.64 11.58 -22.42
C ASN A 20 9.16 10.46 -23.34
N HIS A 21 10.40 9.98 -23.10
CA HIS A 21 11.07 8.92 -23.84
C HIS A 21 11.37 7.67 -22.99
N ASN A 22 10.94 7.66 -21.73
CA ASN A 22 11.17 6.55 -20.81
C ASN A 22 9.89 5.74 -20.62
N ILE A 23 10.01 4.41 -20.65
CA ILE A 23 8.94 3.51 -20.22
C ILE A 23 9.09 3.34 -18.72
N ILE A 24 8.07 3.78 -17.97
CA ILE A 24 7.99 3.54 -16.54
C ILE A 24 7.04 2.36 -16.34
N GLN A 25 7.56 1.27 -15.79
CA GLN A 25 6.77 0.12 -15.38
C GLN A 25 6.36 0.29 -13.92
N TYR A 26 5.07 0.37 -13.65
CA TYR A 26 4.51 0.32 -12.31
C TYR A 26 4.07 -1.09 -12.01
N GLN A 27 4.54 -1.62 -10.89
CA GLN A 27 4.08 -2.88 -10.34
C GLN A 27 3.19 -2.57 -9.12
N LEU A 28 1.88 -2.76 -9.27
CA LEU A 28 0.94 -2.62 -8.17
C LEU A 28 0.82 -3.98 -7.49
N ILE A 29 1.25 -4.05 -6.24
CA ILE A 29 1.28 -5.29 -5.48
C ILE A 29 0.22 -5.21 -4.38
N ASP A 30 -0.90 -5.91 -4.57
CA ASP A 30 -1.88 -6.12 -3.51
C ASP A 30 -1.42 -7.28 -2.62
N THR A 31 -1.37 -7.07 -1.32
CA THR A 31 -0.80 -8.01 -0.36
C THR A 31 -1.82 -8.44 0.70
N PRO A 32 -2.98 -9.02 0.29
CA PRO A 32 -4.00 -9.46 1.22
C PRO A 32 -3.42 -10.53 2.16
N GLY A 33 -3.45 -10.27 3.46
CA GLY A 33 -2.99 -11.21 4.48
C GLY A 33 -1.47 -11.40 4.59
N LEU A 34 -0.67 -10.64 3.83
CA LEU A 34 0.79 -10.72 3.93
C LEU A 34 1.35 -9.79 5.01
N LEU A 35 0.64 -8.71 5.37
CA LEU A 35 1.13 -7.67 6.28
C LEU A 35 0.34 -7.58 7.61
N ASP A 36 -0.84 -8.17 7.67
CA ASP A 36 -1.79 -8.20 8.81
C ASP A 36 -1.25 -8.81 10.12
N ARG A 37 -0.45 -9.89 10.07
CA ARG A 37 0.09 -10.57 11.26
C ARG A 37 1.47 -10.06 11.72
N PRO A 38 1.85 -10.25 13.00
CA PRO A 38 3.20 -9.94 13.47
C PRO A 38 4.26 -10.74 12.71
N LEU A 39 5.42 -10.12 12.44
CA LEU A 39 6.54 -10.78 11.78
C LEU A 39 7.02 -12.01 12.55
N GLU A 40 6.98 -12.01 13.89
CA GLU A 40 7.46 -13.15 14.68
C GLU A 40 6.65 -14.43 14.41
N LYS A 41 5.36 -14.27 14.09
CA LYS A 41 4.43 -15.37 13.80
C LYS A 41 4.46 -15.83 12.34
N ARG A 42 5.35 -15.27 11.51
CA ARG A 42 5.49 -15.60 10.08
C ARG A 42 6.58 -16.64 9.83
N ASN A 43 6.33 -17.49 8.83
CA ASN A 43 7.29 -18.49 8.39
C ASN A 43 8.47 -17.83 7.66
N LYS A 44 9.60 -18.54 7.53
CA LYS A 44 10.81 -18.05 6.86
C LYS A 44 10.54 -17.58 5.41
N ILE A 45 9.70 -18.30 4.69
CA ILE A 45 9.30 -17.99 3.31
C ILE A 45 8.59 -16.63 3.23
N GLU A 46 7.66 -16.35 4.14
CA GLU A 46 6.93 -15.08 4.16
C GLU A 46 7.82 -13.91 4.54
N LYS A 47 8.71 -14.12 5.52
CA LYS A 47 9.71 -13.11 5.90
C LYS A 47 10.60 -12.75 4.72
N GLN A 48 11.02 -13.75 3.95
CA GLN A 48 11.81 -13.56 2.75
C GLN A 48 11.03 -12.83 1.65
N ALA A 49 9.76 -13.17 1.44
CA ALA A 49 8.89 -12.47 0.48
C ALA A 49 8.74 -10.99 0.84
N ILE A 50 8.53 -10.68 2.12
CA ILE A 50 8.41 -9.29 2.58
C ILE A 50 9.73 -8.52 2.45
N ALA A 51 10.86 -9.15 2.78
CA ALA A 51 12.18 -8.54 2.58
C ALA A 51 12.46 -8.27 1.10
N ALA A 52 12.09 -9.20 0.21
CA ALA A 52 12.21 -9.01 -1.23
C ALA A 52 11.33 -7.84 -1.72
N LEU A 53 10.09 -7.75 -1.25
CA LEU A 53 9.22 -6.60 -1.54
C LEU A 53 9.83 -5.28 -1.06
N ALA A 54 10.52 -5.28 0.08
CA ALA A 54 11.16 -4.08 0.61
C ALA A 54 12.34 -3.60 -0.24
N HIS A 55 13.06 -4.52 -0.87
CA HIS A 55 14.13 -4.20 -1.78
C HIS A 55 13.67 -3.82 -3.19
N LEU A 56 12.52 -4.34 -3.63
CA LEU A 56 11.98 -4.09 -4.97
C LEU A 56 11.08 -2.84 -5.04
N ALA A 57 10.53 -2.38 -3.92
CA ALA A 57 9.58 -1.27 -3.91
C ALA A 57 10.29 0.09 -3.97
N ASP A 58 10.01 0.87 -5.01
CA ASP A 58 10.40 2.28 -5.09
C ASP A 58 9.44 3.20 -4.30
N LEU A 59 8.20 2.74 -4.07
CA LEU A 59 7.15 3.50 -3.40
C LEU A 59 6.11 2.55 -2.81
N ILE A 60 5.63 2.86 -1.61
CA ILE A 60 4.53 2.13 -0.96
C ILE A 60 3.35 3.08 -0.76
N ILE A 61 2.16 2.59 -1.11
CA ILE A 61 0.89 3.27 -0.84
C ILE A 61 0.13 2.46 0.19
N PHE A 62 -0.15 3.07 1.34
CA PHE A 62 -0.91 2.44 2.42
C PHE A 62 -2.31 3.05 2.49
N ILE A 63 -3.32 2.19 2.37
CA ILE A 63 -4.74 2.60 2.36
C ILE A 63 -5.34 2.38 3.75
N LEU A 64 -5.79 3.46 4.37
CA LEU A 64 -6.62 3.46 5.57
C LEU A 64 -8.10 3.52 5.18
N ASP A 65 -8.94 2.87 5.95
CA ASP A 65 -10.39 2.95 5.85
C ASP A 65 -10.97 3.52 7.16
N PRO A 66 -11.21 4.85 7.23
CA PRO A 66 -11.82 5.50 8.39
C PRO A 66 -13.24 5.04 8.75
N THR A 67 -13.89 4.30 7.85
CA THR A 67 -15.24 3.74 8.05
C THR A 67 -15.23 2.44 8.81
N GLU A 68 -14.07 1.78 8.93
CA GLU A 68 -13.91 0.45 9.56
C GLU A 68 -14.77 -0.66 8.92
N HIS A 69 -15.43 -0.38 7.79
CA HIS A 69 -16.22 -1.35 7.03
C HIS A 69 -15.36 -2.49 6.45
N CYS A 70 -14.03 -2.34 6.44
CA CYS A 70 -13.09 -3.40 6.10
C CYS A 70 -12.97 -4.49 7.17
N GLY A 71 -13.64 -4.35 8.32
CA GLY A 71 -13.61 -5.32 9.42
C GLY A 71 -12.43 -5.14 10.37
N TYR A 72 -11.64 -4.06 10.22
CA TYR A 72 -10.53 -3.70 11.09
C TYR A 72 -10.77 -2.33 11.72
N SER A 73 -10.55 -2.24 13.03
CA SER A 73 -10.60 -0.98 13.77
C SER A 73 -9.52 0.00 13.31
N MET A 74 -9.75 1.29 13.50
CA MET A 74 -8.74 2.32 13.20
C MET A 74 -7.43 2.12 13.99
N GLU A 75 -7.50 1.54 15.19
CA GLU A 75 -6.32 1.23 15.99
C GLU A 75 -5.48 0.12 15.35
N GLU A 76 -6.11 -0.97 14.91
CA GLU A 76 -5.43 -2.07 14.20
C GLU A 76 -4.77 -1.59 12.91
N GLN A 77 -5.49 -0.77 12.13
CA GLN A 77 -4.97 -0.17 10.90
C GLN A 77 -3.75 0.74 11.18
N ARG A 78 -3.79 1.54 12.25
CA ARG A 78 -2.68 2.41 12.66
C ARG A 78 -1.47 1.61 13.15
N ASN A 79 -1.72 0.53 13.89
CA ASN A 79 -0.69 -0.40 14.34
C ASN A 79 0.00 -1.09 13.16
N LEU A 80 -0.77 -1.51 12.16
CA LEU A 80 -0.24 -2.06 10.92
C LEU A 80 0.60 -1.03 10.16
N LEU A 81 0.10 0.20 10.00
CA LEU A 81 0.85 1.29 9.36
C LEU A 81 2.20 1.53 10.04
N ASN A 82 2.23 1.55 11.38
CA ASN A 82 3.47 1.73 12.15
C ASN A 82 4.46 0.56 11.97
N ARG A 83 3.97 -0.66 11.72
CA ARG A 83 4.83 -1.81 11.39
C ARG A 83 5.40 -1.67 9.99
N VAL A 84 4.54 -1.39 9.00
CA VAL A 84 4.97 -1.16 7.61
C VAL A 84 6.00 -0.04 7.54
N ARG A 85 5.75 1.10 8.19
CA ARG A 85 6.70 2.22 8.21
C ARG A 85 8.08 1.85 8.77
N ARG A 86 8.13 0.96 9.76
CA ARG A 86 9.40 0.48 10.33
C ARG A 86 10.10 -0.54 9.43
N MET A 87 9.32 -1.41 8.80
CA MET A 87 9.85 -2.47 7.93
C MET A 87 10.41 -1.92 6.62
N PHE A 88 9.75 -0.90 6.08
CA PHE A 88 10.10 -0.27 4.80
C PHE A 88 10.66 1.13 5.01
N SER A 89 11.54 1.30 6.01
CA SER A 89 12.04 2.63 6.41
C SER A 89 12.86 3.33 5.32
N SER A 90 13.41 2.58 4.37
CA SER A 90 14.17 3.10 3.21
C SER A 90 13.29 3.42 2.00
N VAL A 91 12.00 3.05 2.03
CA VAL A 91 11.09 3.23 0.89
C VAL A 91 10.10 4.35 1.21
N PRO A 92 9.90 5.32 0.31
CA PRO A 92 8.85 6.33 0.46
C PRO A 92 7.47 5.68 0.72
N LEU A 93 6.73 6.22 1.68
CA LEU A 93 5.42 5.72 2.09
C LEU A 93 4.37 6.83 2.00
N ILE A 94 3.38 6.66 1.11
CA ILE A 94 2.20 7.53 1.03
C ILE A 94 1.07 6.88 1.80
N VAL A 95 0.45 7.62 2.72
CA VAL A 95 -0.75 7.16 3.44
C VAL A 95 -1.97 7.87 2.87
N VAL A 96 -2.95 7.07 2.46
CA VAL A 96 -4.23 7.54 1.90
C VAL A 96 -5.40 7.05 2.73
N GLU A 97 -6.45 7.85 2.84
CA GLU A 97 -7.72 7.49 3.48
C GLU A 97 -8.77 7.26 2.38
N ASN A 98 -9.27 6.03 2.26
CA ASN A 98 -10.32 5.66 1.33
C ASN A 98 -11.71 5.94 1.91
N LYS A 99 -12.74 5.83 1.07
CA LYS A 99 -14.16 6.06 1.40
C LYS A 99 -14.42 7.48 1.93
N ALA A 100 -13.68 8.45 1.40
CA ALA A 100 -13.87 9.86 1.72
C ALA A 100 -15.27 10.38 1.33
N ASP A 101 -16.01 9.66 0.49
CA ASP A 101 -17.44 9.92 0.22
C ASP A 101 -18.35 9.65 1.43
N ILE A 102 -17.94 8.74 2.34
CA ILE A 102 -18.73 8.35 3.51
C ILE A 102 -18.25 9.12 4.76
N ILE A 103 -16.94 9.14 5.00
CA ILE A 103 -16.36 9.81 6.17
C ILE A 103 -15.13 10.64 5.76
N LYS A 104 -15.19 11.96 6.01
CA LYS A 104 -14.04 12.86 5.89
C LYS A 104 -13.56 13.31 7.27
N ARG A 105 -12.49 12.69 7.79
CA ARG A 105 -11.84 13.14 9.03
C ARG A 105 -10.87 14.29 8.74
N LYS A 106 -10.64 15.19 9.71
CA LYS A 106 -9.54 16.15 9.63
C LYS A 106 -8.22 15.42 9.91
N SER A 107 -7.50 15.08 8.84
CA SER A 107 -6.21 14.39 8.90
C SER A 107 -5.28 14.95 7.80
N PRO A 108 -3.96 14.84 7.97
CA PRO A 108 -2.99 15.25 6.96
C PRO A 108 -2.91 14.28 5.77
N HIS A 109 -3.64 13.16 5.81
CA HIS A 109 -3.60 12.11 4.81
C HIS A 109 -4.44 12.49 3.57
N ILE A 110 -3.97 12.07 2.39
CA ILE A 110 -4.68 12.25 1.12
C ILE A 110 -5.98 11.47 1.20
N LYS A 111 -7.10 12.12 0.90
CA LYS A 111 -8.43 11.51 0.91
C LYS A 111 -8.78 11.09 -0.49
N ILE A 112 -9.18 9.84 -0.64
CA ILE A 112 -9.62 9.26 -1.91
C ILE A 112 -10.99 8.60 -1.73
N SER A 113 -11.75 8.54 -2.82
CA SER A 113 -12.88 7.64 -2.94
C SER A 113 -12.71 6.84 -4.21
N CYS A 114 -12.52 5.52 -4.06
CA CYS A 114 -12.47 4.63 -5.21
C CYS A 114 -13.84 4.53 -5.92
N THR A 115 -14.95 4.86 -5.24
CA THR A 115 -16.30 4.80 -5.80
C THR A 115 -16.59 6.00 -6.69
N THR A 116 -16.27 7.21 -6.23
CA THR A 116 -16.57 8.45 -6.97
C THR A 116 -15.40 8.93 -7.83
N GLY A 117 -14.20 8.37 -7.61
CA GLY A 117 -12.96 8.84 -8.24
C GLY A 117 -12.36 10.09 -7.59
N ASP A 118 -12.99 10.62 -6.53
CA ASP A 118 -12.51 11.81 -5.82
C ASP A 118 -11.10 11.57 -5.25
N GLY A 119 -10.22 12.57 -5.38
CA GLY A 119 -8.85 12.52 -4.87
C GLY A 119 -7.85 11.62 -5.61
N ILE A 120 -8.28 10.76 -6.55
CA ILE A 120 -7.39 9.85 -7.29
C ILE A 120 -6.36 10.62 -8.13
N GLN A 121 -6.78 11.69 -8.82
CA GLN A 121 -5.88 12.50 -9.63
C GLN A 121 -4.78 13.17 -8.78
N ASN A 122 -5.12 13.60 -7.57
CA ASN A 122 -4.17 14.20 -6.66
C ASN A 122 -3.17 13.17 -6.12
N LEU A 123 -3.64 11.94 -5.84
CA LEU A 123 -2.79 10.82 -5.49
C LEU A 123 -1.82 10.47 -6.63
N LEU A 124 -2.31 10.37 -7.87
CA LEU A 124 -1.47 10.10 -9.05
C LEU A 124 -0.41 11.17 -9.27
N LYS A 125 -0.76 12.45 -9.12
CA LYS A 125 0.21 13.55 -9.18
C LYS A 125 1.30 13.39 -8.12
N LYS A 126 0.92 13.06 -6.88
CA LYS A 126 1.87 12.86 -5.78
C LYS A 126 2.81 11.66 -6.01
N ILE A 127 2.27 10.57 -6.56
CA ILE A 127 3.05 9.38 -6.94
C ILE A 127 4.11 9.77 -7.98
N ARG A 128 3.72 10.49 -9.04
CA ARG A 128 4.66 10.96 -10.07
C ARG A 128 5.76 11.84 -9.50
N GLU A 129 5.41 12.83 -8.67
CA GLU A 129 6.38 13.70 -8.00
C GLU A 129 7.43 12.90 -7.20
N ILE A 130 7.01 11.88 -6.45
CA ILE A 130 7.94 11.09 -5.62
C ILE A 130 8.84 10.20 -6.49
N LEU A 131 8.27 9.55 -7.51
CA LEU A 131 9.04 8.67 -8.39
C LEU A 131 10.02 9.44 -9.28
N GLU A 132 9.70 10.66 -9.72
CA GLU A 132 10.64 11.53 -10.44
C GLU A 132 11.82 11.94 -9.55
N ASN A 133 11.55 12.30 -8.29
CA ASN A 133 12.60 12.69 -7.33
C ASN A 133 13.50 11.51 -6.90
N SER A 134 13.00 10.28 -6.96
CA SER A 134 13.79 9.07 -6.61
C SER A 134 14.82 8.67 -7.67
N LYS A 135 14.74 9.25 -8.89
CA LYS A 135 15.63 8.93 -10.03
C LYS A 135 16.75 9.95 -10.25
N SER A 136 16.86 10.99 -9.42
CA SER A 136 17.97 11.97 -9.41
C SER A 136 18.99 11.64 -8.32
#